data_AF-A0A2N4TYA6-F1
#
_entry.id   AF-A0A2N4TYA6-F1
#
_cell.length_a   1.000
_cell.length_b   1.000
_cell.length_c   1.000
_cell.angle_alpha   90.00
_cell.angle_beta   90.00
_cell.angle_gamma   90.00
#
_symmetry.space_group_name_H-M   'P 1'
#
loop_
_entity.id
_entity.type
_entity.pdbx_description
1 polymer ?
#
loop_
_entity_poly.entity_id
_entity_poly.type
_entity_poly.pdbx_seq_one_letter_code
_entity_poly.pdbx_strand_id
1 'polypeptide(L)' 'MPPRPIADAAVLAERNKLRLICTDAQALAAGPVRTAIEASAHARTHPRIRTTRRVWVDLKKLAAGDFDD' A
#
# COMPACT_ATOMS: atom_id res chain seq x y z
N MET A 1 -7.72 -7.65 8.77
CA MET A 1 -6.95 -7.35 10.00
C MET A 1 -6.35 -5.97 9.85
N PRO A 2 -6.45 -5.09 10.87
CA PRO A 2 -5.77 -3.80 10.82
C PRO A 2 -4.24 -4.01 10.79
N PRO A 3 -3.48 -3.14 10.10
CA PRO A 3 -2.03 -3.20 10.14
C PRO A 3 -1.57 -3.05 11.58
N ARG A 4 -0.65 -3.91 12.01
CA ARG A 4 -0.08 -3.82 13.36
C ARG A 4 0.84 -2.60 13.41
N PRO A 5 0.85 -1.85 14.52
CA PRO A 5 1.83 -0.78 14.70
C PRO A 5 3.24 -1.37 14.64
N ILE A 6 4.11 -0.71 13.88
CA ILE A 6 5.52 -1.09 13.75
C ILE A 6 6.41 -0.12 14.52
N ALA A 7 7.61 -0.56 14.90
CA ALA A 7 8.57 0.27 15.61
C ALA A 7 8.96 1.52 14.78
N ASP A 8 9.26 2.63 15.44
CA ASP A 8 9.56 3.90 14.77
C ASP A 8 10.75 3.79 13.79
N ALA A 9 11.78 3.02 14.15
CA ALA A 9 12.89 2.72 13.24
C ALA A 9 12.43 2.02 11.95
N ALA A 10 11.43 1.13 12.05
CA ALA A 10 10.84 0.46 10.90
C ALA A 10 9.97 1.41 10.07
N VAL A 11 9.25 2.35 10.71
CA VAL A 11 8.50 3.41 10.02
C VAL A 11 9.44 4.26 9.15
N LEU A 12 10.58 4.70 9.70
CA LEU A 12 11.56 5.51 8.96
C LEU A 12 12.23 4.73 7.83
N ALA A 13 12.59 3.46 8.07
CA ALA A 13 13.14 2.60 7.03
C ALA A 13 12.14 2.38 5.89
N GLU A 14 10.87 2.18 6.22
CA GLU A 14 9.80 1.97 5.24
C GLU A 14 9.47 3.26 4.48
N ARG A 15 9.49 4.43 5.14
CA ARG A 15 9.39 5.75 4.49
C ARG A 15 10.45 5.92 3.40
N ASN A 16 11.71 5.59 3.70
CA ASN A 16 12.82 5.69 2.76
C ASN A 16 12.64 4.74 1.57
N LYS A 17 12.16 3.51 1.80
CA LYS A 17 11.83 2.56 0.72
C LYS A 17 10.70 3.06 -0.18
N LEU A 18 9.72 3.77 0.39
CA LEU A 18 8.59 4.35 -0.34
C LEU A 18 8.93 5.70 -1.00
N ARG A 19 10.10 6.27 -0.72
CA ARG A 19 10.53 7.59 -1.21
C ARG A 19 9.48 8.69 -0.92
N LEU A 20 8.83 8.62 0.24
CA LEU A 20 7.82 9.60 0.62
C LEU A 20 8.47 10.95 0.93
N ILE A 21 7.93 12.01 0.35
CA ILE A 21 8.32 13.40 0.61
C ILE A 21 7.55 13.86 1.86
N CYS A 22 8.03 13.44 3.03
CA CYS A 22 7.57 13.91 4.33
C CYS A 22 8.75 13.95 5.32
N THR A 23 8.63 14.76 6.36
CA THR A 23 9.63 14.84 7.43
C THR A 23 9.55 13.62 8.35
N ASP A 24 10.62 13.34 9.10
CA ASP A 24 10.64 12.25 10.07
C ASP A 24 9.53 12.42 11.12
N ALA A 25 9.31 13.65 11.59
CA ALA A 25 8.23 13.97 12.53
C ALA A 25 6.83 13.66 11.94
N GLN A 26 6.61 13.96 10.66
CA GLN A 26 5.34 13.63 9.97
C GLN A 26 5.15 12.13 9.77
N ALA A 27 6.24 11.39 9.54
CA ALA A 27 6.19 9.93 9.40
C ALA A 27 5.88 9.24 10.74
N LEU A 28 6.39 9.77 11.85
CA LEU A 28 6.20 9.21 13.18
C LEU A 28 4.91 9.68 13.88
N ALA A 29 4.37 10.84 13.51
CA ALA A 29 3.12 11.33 14.05
C ALA A 29 1.96 10.36 13.76
N ALA A 30 1.11 10.12 14.77
CA ALA A 30 -0.12 9.37 14.57
C ALA A 30 -1.00 10.12 13.56
N GLY A 31 -1.31 9.46 12.44
CA GLY A 31 -2.00 10.10 11.34
C GLY A 31 -1.93 9.29 10.04
N PRO A 32 -2.46 9.85 8.93
CA PRO A 32 -2.61 9.13 7.67
C PRO A 32 -1.27 8.67 7.07
N VAL A 33 -0.19 9.44 7.28
CA VAL A 33 1.15 9.09 6.79
C VAL A 33 1.66 7.83 7.48
N ARG A 34 1.59 7.78 8.83
CA ARG A 34 1.99 6.61 9.60
C ARG A 34 1.16 5.38 9.25
N THR A 35 -0.17 5.54 9.12
CA THR A 35 -1.07 4.45 8.72
C THR A 35 -0.73 3.90 7.33
N ALA A 36 -0.41 4.76 6.36
CA ALA A 36 -0.01 4.34 5.02
C ALA A 36 1.33 3.57 5.03
N ILE A 37 2.29 4.02 5.83
CA ILE A 37 3.59 3.35 6.00
C ILE A 37 3.39 1.97 6.64
N GLU A 38 2.61 1.88 7.72
CA GLU A 38 2.29 0.62 8.40
C GLU A 38 1.53 -0.35 7.48
N ALA A 39 0.58 0.14 6.69
CA ALA A 39 -0.14 -0.66 5.69
C ALA A 39 0.81 -1.20 4.60
N SER A 40 1.73 -0.38 4.09
CA SER A 40 2.76 -0.82 3.14
C SER A 40 3.67 -1.89 3.73
N ALA A 41 4.16 -1.68 4.96
CA ALA A 41 5.00 -2.66 5.64
C ALA A 41 4.26 -3.99 5.84
N HIS A 42 2.98 -3.93 6.18
CA HIS A 42 2.11 -5.10 6.31
C HIS A 42 1.91 -5.82 4.96
N ALA A 43 1.65 -5.09 3.88
CA ALA A 43 1.48 -5.66 2.54
C ALA A 43 2.74 -6.38 2.03
N ARG A 44 3.95 -5.89 2.37
CA ARG A 44 5.21 -6.56 2.03
C ARG A 44 5.45 -7.83 2.84
N THR A 45 5.09 -7.83 4.12
CA THR A 45 5.30 -8.98 5.01
C THR A 45 4.26 -10.06 4.85
N HIS A 46 3.08 -9.72 4.32
CA HIS A 46 2.03 -10.67 3.98
C HIS A 46 1.65 -10.54 2.50
N PRO A 47 2.47 -11.09 1.59
CA PRO A 47 2.15 -11.17 0.17
C PRO A 47 1.03 -12.21 -0.08
N ARG A 48 -0.16 -11.97 0.46
CA ARG A 48 -1.42 -12.48 -0.08
C ARG A 48 -1.93 -11.34 -0.96
N ILE A 49 -1.59 -11.25 -2.24
CA ILE A 49 -1.94 -12.18 -3.30
C ILE A 49 -0.94 -11.90 -4.45
N ARG A 50 -0.23 -12.93 -4.92
CA ARG A 50 0.26 -12.92 -6.31
C ARG A 50 -0.98 -12.87 -7.20
N THR A 51 -1.46 -11.69 -7.56
CA THR A 51 -2.32 -11.57 -8.75
C THR A 51 -1.36 -11.59 -9.92
N THR A 52 -0.90 -12.79 -10.27
CA THR A 52 -0.25 -13.11 -11.55
C THR A 52 -1.28 -13.04 -12.69
N ARG A 53 -2.08 -11.98 -12.73
CA ARG A 53 -2.91 -11.63 -13.86
C ARG A 53 -2.99 -10.11 -13.91
N ARG A 54 -2.02 -9.51 -14.62
CA ARG A 54 -2.26 -8.21 -15.24
C ARG A 54 -3.42 -8.44 -16.22
N VAL A 55 -4.65 -8.24 -15.76
CA VAL A 55 -5.80 -8.22 -16.66
C VAL A 55 -5.77 -6.84 -17.32
N TRP A 56 -5.30 -6.80 -18.56
CA TRP A 56 -5.46 -5.63 -19.40
C TRP A 56 -6.93 -5.58 -19.80
N VAL A 57 -7.74 -4.81 -19.07
CA VAL A 57 -9.14 -4.61 -19.41
C VAL A 57 -9.21 -3.46 -20.42
N ASP A 58 -9.79 -3.72 -21.58
CA ASP A 58 -10.11 -2.68 -22.56
C ASP A 58 -11.14 -1.72 -21.94
N LEU A 59 -10.77 -0.44 -21.80
CA LEU A 59 -11.61 0.64 -21.26
C LEU A 59 -12.97 0.75 -21.97
N LYS A 60 -13.05 0.36 -23.25
CA LYS A 60 -14.33 0.34 -23.99
C LYS A 60 -15.28 -0.75 -23.51
N LYS A 61 -14.75 -1.93 -23.13
CA LYS A 61 -15.57 -3.02 -22.58
C LYS A 61 -16.05 -2.72 -21.17
N LEU A 62 -15.23 -2.03 -20.37
CA LEU A 62 -15.60 -1.60 -19.01
C LEU A 62 -16.82 -0.66 -19.01
N ALA A 63 -16.88 0.26 -19.98
CA ALA A 63 -18.00 1.20 -20.10
C ALA A 63 -19.30 0.55 -20.60
N ALA A 64 -19.20 -0.61 -21.26
CA ALA A 64 -20.35 -1.34 -21.79
C ALA A 64 -21.02 -2.28 -20.75
N GLY A 65 -20.42 -2.46 -19.57
CA GLY A 65 -20.98 -3.30 -18.50
C GLY A 65 -20.99 -4.80 -18.80
N ASP A 66 -20.29 -5.23 -19.86
CA ASP A 66 -20.29 -6.61 -20.33
C ASP A 66 -19.09 -7.35 -19.73
N PHE A 67 -19.36 -8.08 -18.63
CA PHE A 67 -18.40 -8.95 -17.96
C PHE A 67 -18.96 -10.37 -17.90
N ASP A 68 -19.09 -11.03 -19.05
CA ASP A 68 -19.34 -12.47 -19.11
C ASP A 68 -18.01 -13.27 -19.26
N ASP A 69 -17.83 -14.18 -18.28
CA ASP A 69 -16.88 -15.29 -18.03
C ASP A 69 -15.37 -15.18 -18.40
#